data_AF-A0A2W6YHW8-F1
#
_entry.id   AF-A0A2W6YHW8-F1
#
_cell.length_a   1.000
_cell.length_b   1.000
_cell.length_c   1.000
_cell.angle_alpha   90.00
_cell.angle_beta   90.00
_cell.angle_gamma   90.00
#
_symmetry.space_group_name_H-M   'P 1'
#
loop_
_entity.id
_entity.type
_entity.pdbx_description
1 polymer ?
#
loop_
_entity_poly.entity_id
_entity_poly.type
_entity_poly.pdbx_seq_one_letter_code
_entity_poly.pdbx_strand_id
1 'polypeptide(L)' 'MSPIFSPSFNNFENISQTQAWSLLFAFGRNANLLGSNRFNGRVFTLSLTAALIAAVVDVLISVI' A
#
# COMPACT_ATOMS: atom_id res chain seq x y z
N MET A 1 -19.67 -0.52 8.86
CA MET A 1 -19.00 0.80 8.72
C MET A 1 -17.52 0.55 8.49
N SER A 2 -16.85 1.29 7.59
CA SER A 2 -15.40 1.13 7.43
C SER A 2 -14.69 1.76 8.65
N PRO A 3 -13.78 1.05 9.34
CA PRO A 3 -12.97 1.54 10.45
C PRO A 3 -12.44 2.95 10.23
N ILE A 4 -11.97 3.30 9.02
CA ILE A 4 -11.40 4.63 8.72
C ILE A 4 -12.38 5.78 8.96
N PHE A 5 -13.68 5.52 8.82
CA PHE A 5 -14.72 6.52 9.04
C PHE A 5 -15.30 6.48 10.46
N SER A 6 -14.71 5.70 11.39
CA SER A 6 -15.08 5.81 12.79
C SER A 6 -14.36 7.00 13.44
N PRO A 7 -15.02 7.75 14.33
CA PRO A 7 -14.37 8.82 15.11
C PRO A 7 -13.21 8.31 15.96
N SER A 8 -13.21 7.01 16.28
CA SER A 8 -12.17 6.31 17.03
C SER A 8 -11.02 5.80 16.17
N PHE A 9 -11.04 6.05 14.85
CA PHE A 9 -10.05 5.49 13.95
C PHE A 9 -8.68 6.12 14.14
N ASN A 10 -7.68 5.27 14.32
CA ASN A 10 -6.26 5.58 14.38
C ASN A 10 -5.81 6.52 15.50
N ASN A 11 -6.61 7.46 16.02
CA ASN A 11 -6.26 8.36 17.14
C ASN A 11 -4.86 9.00 17.03
N PHE A 12 -4.44 9.37 15.81
CA PHE A 12 -3.08 9.87 15.50
C PHE A 12 -1.93 8.89 15.77
N GLU A 13 -2.22 7.60 15.94
CA GLU A 13 -1.21 6.54 15.97
C GLU A 13 -0.49 6.43 14.62
N ASN A 14 0.80 6.11 14.69
CA ASN A 14 1.62 5.94 13.51
C ASN A 14 1.33 4.58 12.86
N ILE A 15 0.85 4.59 11.61
CA ILE A 15 0.58 3.36 10.86
C ILE A 15 1.82 2.91 10.08
N SER A 16 2.06 1.61 10.05
CA SER A 16 3.12 1.03 9.21
C SER A 16 2.73 1.02 7.72
N GLN A 17 3.72 0.91 6.83
CA GLN A 17 3.46 0.74 5.38
C GLN A 17 2.55 -0.46 5.09
N THR A 18 2.74 -1.58 5.79
CA THR A 18 1.88 -2.77 5.64
C THR A 18 0.44 -2.49 6.04
N GLN A 19 0.22 -1.74 7.12
CA GLN A 19 -1.13 -1.33 7.54
C GLN A 19 -1.76 -0.36 6.54
N ALA A 20 -0.99 0.60 6.00
CA ALA A 20 -1.48 1.53 4.98
C ALA A 20 -1.95 0.77 3.72
N TRP A 21 -1.14 -0.15 3.21
CA TRP A 21 -1.54 -0.99 2.07
C TRP A 21 -2.71 -1.92 2.41
N SER A 22 -2.75 -2.48 3.63
CA SER A 22 -3.87 -3.31 4.08
C SER A 22 -5.18 -2.54 4.10
N LEU A 23 -5.15 -1.32 4.67
CA LEU A 23 -6.31 -0.43 4.69
C LEU A 23 -6.75 -0.08 3.27
N LEU A 24 -5.81 0.22 2.36
CA LEU A 24 -6.15 0.51 0.97
C LEU A 24 -6.89 -0.66 0.32
N PHE A 25 -6.32 -1.88 0.37
CA PHE A 25 -6.90 -3.06 -0.27
C PHE A 25 -8.19 -3.56 0.41
N ALA A 26 -8.31 -3.35 1.72
CA ALA A 26 -9.51 -3.70 2.46
C ALA A 26 -10.61 -2.63 2.37
N PHE A 27 -10.44 -1.57 1.56
CA PHE A 27 -11.34 -0.41 1.53
C PHE A 27 -11.59 0.16 2.93
N GLY A 28 -10.53 0.17 3.73
CA GLY A 28 -10.49 0.64 5.10
C GLY A 28 -10.99 -0.34 6.16
N ARG A 29 -11.53 -1.50 5.75
CA ARG A 29 -12.18 -2.49 6.64
C ARG A 29 -11.24 -3.28 7.52
N ASN A 30 -9.98 -3.42 7.11
CA ASN A 30 -9.03 -4.27 7.80
C ASN A 30 -7.61 -3.73 7.64
N ALA A 31 -6.98 -3.35 8.76
CA ALA A 31 -5.60 -2.85 8.79
C ALA A 31 -4.54 -3.97 8.77
N ASN A 32 -4.95 -5.24 8.87
CA ASN A 32 -4.06 -6.40 8.94
C ASN A 32 -4.27 -7.37 7.77
N LEU A 33 -4.88 -6.92 6.66
CA LEU A 33 -5.09 -7.76 5.47
C LEU A 33 -3.77 -8.36 4.95
N LEU A 34 -2.69 -7.56 4.94
CA LEU A 34 -1.35 -8.00 4.55
C LEU A 34 -0.52 -8.49 5.76
N GLY A 35 -1.16 -8.73 6.91
CA GLY A 35 -0.51 -9.10 8.16
C GLY A 35 0.14 -7.93 8.90
N SER A 36 0.78 -8.23 10.03
CA SER A 36 1.44 -7.25 10.90
C SER A 36 2.93 -7.02 10.57
N ASN A 37 3.51 -7.85 9.69
CA ASN A 37 4.92 -7.75 9.34
C ASN A 37 5.16 -6.53 8.43
N ARG A 38 6.06 -5.63 8.84
CA ARG A 38 6.47 -4.44 8.06
C ARG A 38 7.10 -4.79 6.70
N PHE A 39 7.64 -6.00 6.57
CA PHE A 39 8.27 -6.49 5.35
C PHE A 39 7.29 -6.54 4.17
N ASN A 40 6.04 -6.93 4.41
CA ASN A 40 5.06 -7.14 3.34
C ASN A 40 4.73 -5.84 2.60
N GLY A 41 4.49 -4.74 3.34
CA GLY A 41 4.28 -3.42 2.75
C GLY A 41 5.51 -2.89 2.02
N ARG A 42 6.72 -3.16 2.53
CA ARG A 42 7.98 -2.77 1.87
C ARG A 42 8.18 -3.50 0.55
N VAL A 43 8.00 -4.83 0.54
CA VAL A 43 8.11 -5.63 -0.69
C VAL A 43 7.11 -5.16 -1.72
N PHE A 44 5.84 -4.99 -1.32
CA PHE A 44 4.81 -4.51 -2.23
C PHE A 44 5.15 -3.14 -2.84
N THR A 45 5.62 -2.21 -2.01
CA THR A 45 6.04 -0.87 -2.48
C THR A 45 7.19 -0.97 -3.49
N LEU A 46 8.21 -1.79 -3.21
CA LEU A 46 9.33 -1.97 -4.12
C LEU A 46 8.90 -2.63 -5.44
N SER A 47 8.03 -3.64 -5.39
CA SER A 47 7.48 -4.29 -6.57
C SER A 47 6.68 -3.33 -7.44
N LEU A 48 5.83 -2.50 -6.83
CA LEU A 48 5.03 -1.50 -7.55
C LEU A 48 5.92 -0.46 -8.23
N THR A 49 6.93 0.05 -7.51
CA THR A 49 7.88 1.01 -8.06
C THR A 49 8.69 0.41 -9.21
N ALA A 50 9.16 -0.82 -9.07
CA ALA A 50 9.89 -1.52 -10.12
C ALA A 50 9.03 -1.73 -11.38
N ALA A 51 7.76 -2.12 -11.22
CA ALA A 51 6.81 -2.26 -12.32
C ALA A 51 6.56 -0.93 -13.05
N LEU A 52 6.39 0.16 -12.30
CA LEU A 52 6.23 1.50 -12.86
C LEU A 52 7.45 1.92 -13.67
N ILE A 53 8.66 1.76 -13.11
CA ILE A 53 9.91 2.09 -13.80
C ILE A 53 10.07 1.25 -15.07
N ALA A 54 9.82 -0.06 -14.99
CA ALA A 54 9.89 -0.94 -16.14
C ALA A 54 8.93 -0.52 -17.26
N ALA A 55 7.68 -0.18 -16.93
CA ALA A 55 6.71 0.32 -17.90
C ALA A 55 7.15 1.64 -18.54
N VAL A 56 7.71 2.57 -17.77
CA VAL A 56 8.23 3.84 -18.31
C VAL A 56 9.39 3.59 -19.26
N VAL A 57 10.34 2.72 -18.90
CA VAL A 57 11.49 2.38 -19.74
C VAL A 57 11.04 1.72 -21.05
N ASP A 58 10.08 0.80 -21.00
CA ASP A 58 9.54 0.12 -22.17
C ASP A 58 8.86 1.10 -23.15
N VAL A 59 8.06 2.04 -22.62
CA VAL A 59 7.46 3.12 -23.43
C VAL A 59 8.54 4.00 -24.06
N LEU A 60 9.60 4.33 -23.33
CA LEU A 60 10.67 5.17 -23.88
C LEU A 60 11.47 4.45 -24.98
N ILE A 61 11.74 3.15 -24.83
CA ILE A 61 12.45 2.36 -25.83
C ILE A 61 11.59 2.18 -27.08
N SER A 62 10.29 1.93 -26.94
CA SER A 62 9.37 1.73 -28.07
C SER A 62 9.09 2.97 -28.91
N VAL A 63 9.43 4.17 -28.42
CA VAL A 63 9.25 5.45 -29.11
C VAL A 63 10.46 5.86 -29.97
N ILE A 64 11.61 5.18 -29.80
CA ILE A 64 12.86 5.40 -30.57
C ILE A 64 12.91 4.44 -31.75
#